data_AF-A0A377K1W0-F1
#
_entry.id   AF-A0A377K1W0-F1
#
_cell.length_a   1.000
_cell.length_b   1.000
_cell.length_c   1.000
_cell.angle_alpha   90.00
_cell.angle_beta   90.00
_cell.angle_gamma   90.00
#
_symmetry.space_group_name_H-M   'P 1'
#
loop_
_entity.id
_entity.type
_entity.pdbx_description
1 polymer ?
#
loop_
_entity_poly.entity_id
_entity_poly.type
_entity_poly.pdbx_seq_one_letter_code
_entity_poly.pdbx_strand_id
1 'polypeptide(L)'
;MNNHFKCIGIVGHPRHPTALTTHEMLYRWLCTKGYEVIVEQQIAHELQLKNVKTGTLAEIGQQADLAVVVGGDGNMLGAARTLARYDIKVIGINRGNLGFLTDLDPDNAQQQLADVLEGHYISEKRFLLEAQVCQQDCQKRISTAINEVVLHPGKVAHMIEFEVYIDEIFAFSQRSDGLIISTPTGSTAYSLSAGGPILTPSLDAITLVPMFPHTLSARPLVINSSSTIRLRFFASP
;
A
#
# COMPACT_ATOMS: atom_id res chain seq x y z
N MET A 1 -9.31 31.60 -7.48
CA MET A 1 -8.47 30.45 -7.12
C MET A 1 -8.91 29.30 -8.00
N ASN A 2 -8.03 28.77 -8.86
CA ASN A 2 -8.33 27.50 -9.53
C ASN A 2 -8.21 26.41 -8.47
N ASN A 3 -9.33 26.00 -7.88
CA ASN A 3 -9.33 24.88 -6.94
C ASN A 3 -9.12 23.59 -7.75
N HIS A 4 -7.89 23.08 -7.71
CA HIS A 4 -7.50 21.82 -8.35
C HIS A 4 -8.14 20.61 -7.65
N PHE A 5 -8.59 20.81 -6.41
CA PHE A 5 -9.30 19.85 -5.59
C PHE A 5 -10.55 20.54 -5.01
N LYS A 6 -11.69 19.84 -5.00
CA LYS A 6 -12.95 20.32 -4.44
C LYS A 6 -13.26 19.60 -3.13
N CYS A 7 -13.13 18.27 -3.14
CA CYS A 7 -13.42 17.41 -2.01
C CYS A 7 -12.14 16.70 -1.54
N ILE A 8 -11.85 16.79 -0.25
CA ILE A 8 -10.64 16.22 0.37
C ILE A 8 -11.04 15.21 1.43
N GLY A 9 -10.50 14.00 1.32
CA GLY A 9 -10.65 12.92 2.28
C GLY A 9 -9.58 12.96 3.37
N ILE A 10 -9.96 12.75 4.63
CA ILE A 10 -9.02 12.51 5.73
C ILE A 10 -9.18 11.07 6.20
N VAL A 11 -8.10 10.29 6.12
CA VAL A 11 -8.08 8.85 6.42
C VAL A 11 -6.85 8.46 7.23
N GLY A 12 -6.85 7.25 7.78
CA GLY A 12 -5.70 6.69 8.50
C GLY A 12 -5.89 6.72 10.01
N HIS A 13 -5.58 5.61 10.67
CA HIS A 13 -5.91 5.42 12.09
C HIS A 13 -4.67 5.59 12.95
N PRO A 14 -4.68 6.47 13.96
CA PRO A 14 -3.57 6.58 14.87
C PRO A 14 -3.49 5.35 15.79
N ARG A 15 -2.27 4.91 16.12
CA ARG A 15 -2.05 3.86 17.14
C ARG A 15 -2.31 4.36 18.57
N HIS A 16 -2.31 5.67 18.79
CA HIS A 16 -2.51 6.30 20.09
C HIS A 16 -3.50 7.47 19.98
N PRO A 17 -4.46 7.61 20.92
CA PRO A 17 -5.49 8.66 20.87
C PRO A 17 -4.93 10.09 20.79
N THR A 18 -3.77 10.35 21.39
CA THR A 18 -3.09 11.66 21.34
C THR A 18 -2.68 12.07 19.91
N ALA A 19 -2.63 11.12 18.96
CA ALA A 19 -2.32 11.37 17.56
C ALA A 19 -3.53 11.79 16.70
N LEU A 20 -4.73 11.86 17.27
CA LEU A 20 -5.89 12.44 16.60
C LEU A 20 -5.80 13.97 16.45
N THR A 21 -4.90 14.62 17.20
CA THR A 21 -4.67 16.08 17.12
C THR A 21 -4.33 16.57 15.71
N THR A 22 -3.55 15.82 14.92
CA THR A 22 -3.29 16.19 13.51
C THR A 22 -4.55 16.13 12.66
N HIS A 23 -5.41 15.14 12.89
CA HIS A 23 -6.65 14.96 12.13
C HIS A 23 -7.61 16.13 12.39
N GLU A 24 -7.77 16.52 13.66
CA GLU A 24 -8.62 17.65 14.03
C GLU A 24 -8.06 18.98 13.48
N MET A 25 -6.75 19.21 13.63
CA MET A 25 -6.08 20.39 13.09
C MET A 25 -6.25 20.48 11.56
N LEU A 26 -6.04 19.38 10.86
CA LEU A 26 -6.16 19.29 9.41
C LEU A 26 -7.61 19.52 8.96
N TYR A 27 -8.57 18.87 9.61
CA TYR A 27 -9.99 19.05 9.34
C TYR A 27 -10.41 20.52 9.46
N ARG A 28 -10.10 21.16 10.59
CA ARG A 28 -10.44 22.57 10.82
C ARG A 28 -9.79 23.50 9.79
N TRP A 29 -8.52 23.26 9.46
CA TRP A 29 -7.78 24.07 8.50
C TRP A 29 -8.31 23.94 7.07
N LEU A 30 -8.65 22.74 6.62
CA LEU A 30 -9.26 22.54 5.30
C LEU A 30 -10.63 23.22 5.20
N CYS A 31 -11.44 23.14 6.27
CA CYS A 31 -12.73 23.82 6.34
C CYS A 31 -12.58 25.35 6.31
N THR A 32 -11.59 25.94 7.00
CA THR A 32 -11.37 27.41 6.95
C THR A 32 -10.88 27.88 5.58
N LYS A 33 -10.23 27.02 4.82
CA LYS A 33 -9.85 27.26 3.42
C LYS A 33 -11.01 27.06 2.42
N GLY A 34 -12.17 26.59 2.89
CA GLY A 34 -13.39 26.45 2.08
C GLY A 34 -13.48 25.17 1.25
N TYR A 35 -12.70 24.14 1.58
CA TYR A 35 -12.81 22.83 0.92
C TYR A 35 -13.98 22.02 1.49
N GLU A 36 -14.59 21.18 0.66
CA GLU A 36 -15.45 20.11 1.16
C GLU A 36 -14.57 19.01 1.76
N VAL A 37 -14.84 18.61 3.00
CA VAL A 37 -14.02 17.63 3.72
C VAL A 37 -14.86 16.43 4.09
N ILE A 38 -14.43 15.24 3.67
CA ILE A 38 -14.99 13.95 4.10
C ILE A 38 -14.01 13.25 5.03
N VAL A 39 -14.45 12.86 6.21
CA VAL A 39 -13.60 12.22 7.23
C VAL A 39 -13.97 10.74 7.36
N GLU A 40 -12.98 9.87 7.49
CA GLU A 40 -13.23 8.46 7.75
C GLU A 40 -14.07 8.26 9.02
N GLN A 41 -15.12 7.43 8.94
CA GLN A 41 -16.14 7.29 9.98
C GLN A 41 -15.58 7.05 11.39
N GLN A 42 -14.57 6.18 11.51
CA GLN A 42 -13.95 5.85 12.80
C GLN A 42 -13.24 7.08 13.40
N ILE A 43 -12.47 7.81 12.60
CA ILE A 43 -11.75 9.01 13.01
C ILE A 43 -12.73 10.11 13.46
N ALA A 44 -13.79 10.33 12.69
CA ALA A 44 -14.82 11.32 13.02
C ALA A 44 -15.54 10.98 14.34
N HIS A 45 -15.80 9.69 14.57
CA HIS A 45 -16.41 9.20 15.81
C HIS A 45 -15.47 9.37 17.02
N GLU A 46 -14.19 9.00 16.89
CA GLU A 46 -13.19 9.14 17.96
C GLU A 46 -12.95 10.61 18.34
N LEU A 47 -12.94 11.52 17.36
CA LEU A 47 -12.84 12.96 17.58
C LEU A 47 -14.14 13.62 18.04
N GLN A 48 -15.26 12.88 18.09
CA GLN A 48 -16.59 13.40 18.39
C GLN A 48 -16.99 14.62 17.55
N LEU A 49 -16.57 14.65 16.28
CA LEU A 49 -16.88 15.76 15.40
C LEU A 49 -18.38 15.76 15.06
N LYS A 50 -19.06 16.89 15.28
CA LYS A 50 -20.48 17.05 14.98
C LYS A 50 -20.68 17.66 13.59
N ASN A 51 -21.73 17.22 12.89
CA ASN A 51 -22.15 17.72 11.58
C ASN A 51 -21.06 17.64 10.49
N VAL A 52 -20.23 16.59 10.54
CA VAL A 52 -19.16 16.35 9.55
C VAL A 52 -19.63 15.33 8.53
N LYS A 53 -19.27 15.53 7.26
CA LYS A 53 -19.46 14.54 6.22
C LYS A 53 -18.51 13.37 6.50
N THR A 54 -19.05 12.18 6.71
CA THR A 54 -18.26 10.98 6.98
C THR A 54 -18.45 9.94 5.90
N GLY A 55 -17.47 9.05 5.75
CA GLY A 55 -17.55 7.94 4.81
C GLY A 55 -16.60 6.81 5.17
N THR A 56 -16.87 5.63 4.63
CA THR A 56 -15.91 4.54 4.54
C THR A 56 -14.77 4.92 3.58
N LEU A 57 -13.64 4.24 3.68
CA LEU A 57 -12.51 4.45 2.77
C LEU A 57 -12.90 4.30 1.27
N ALA A 58 -13.86 3.42 0.97
CA ALA A 58 -14.39 3.25 -0.37
C ALA A 58 -15.24 4.45 -0.83
N GLU A 59 -16.12 4.97 0.04
CA GLU A 59 -16.93 6.16 -0.25
C GLU A 59 -16.05 7.41 -0.41
N ILE A 60 -14.99 7.53 0.39
CA ILE A 60 -13.98 8.59 0.25
C ILE A 60 -13.31 8.49 -1.11
N GLY A 61 -12.87 7.29 -1.51
CA GLY A 61 -12.28 7.07 -2.84
C GLY A 61 -13.20 7.46 -4.00
N GLN A 62 -14.52 7.31 -3.85
CA GLN A 62 -15.49 7.68 -4.89
C GLN A 62 -15.79 9.18 -4.95
N GLN A 63 -15.66 9.91 -3.83
CA GLN A 63 -16.18 11.27 -3.69
C GLN A 63 -15.10 12.35 -3.57
N ALA A 64 -13.90 12.00 -3.11
CA ALA A 64 -12.82 12.95 -2.89
C ALA A 64 -11.84 12.96 -4.06
N ASP A 65 -11.28 14.13 -4.35
CA ASP A 65 -10.26 14.33 -5.38
C ASP A 65 -8.85 14.02 -4.83
N LEU A 66 -8.69 14.16 -3.50
CA LEU A 66 -7.45 13.91 -2.76
C LEU A 66 -7.76 13.26 -1.41
N ALA A 67 -7.07 12.18 -1.07
CA ALA A 67 -7.04 11.61 0.28
C ALA A 67 -5.72 11.96 0.97
N VAL A 68 -5.83 12.60 2.13
CA VAL A 68 -4.71 12.84 3.05
C VAL A 68 -4.71 11.73 4.09
N VAL A 69 -3.71 10.84 4.00
CA VAL A 69 -3.53 9.73 4.93
C VAL A 69 -2.67 10.19 6.09
N VAL A 70 -3.21 10.18 7.30
CA VAL A 70 -2.47 10.60 8.50
C VAL A 70 -1.89 9.37 9.22
N GLY A 71 -0.59 9.41 9.48
CA GLY A 71 0.16 8.34 10.14
C GLY A 71 1.33 7.83 9.30
N GLY A 72 1.92 6.69 9.68
CA GLY A 72 3.06 6.13 8.96
C GLY A 72 2.66 5.26 7.75
N ASP A 73 3.67 4.64 7.14
CA ASP A 73 3.51 3.78 5.96
C ASP A 73 2.44 2.70 6.15
N GLY A 74 2.28 2.13 7.35
CA GLY A 74 1.22 1.13 7.62
C GLY A 74 -0.21 1.63 7.31
N ASN A 75 -0.53 2.88 7.64
CA ASN A 75 -1.81 3.49 7.28
C ASN A 75 -1.90 3.72 5.77
N MET A 76 -0.80 4.18 5.16
CA MET A 76 -0.72 4.37 3.71
C MET A 76 -0.96 3.06 2.95
N LEU A 77 -0.34 1.95 3.38
CA LEU A 77 -0.53 0.62 2.78
C LEU A 77 -2.00 0.18 2.86
N GLY A 78 -2.65 0.42 4.01
CA GLY A 78 -4.07 0.11 4.21
C GLY A 78 -4.97 0.94 3.31
N ALA A 79 -4.75 2.26 3.28
CA ALA A 79 -5.51 3.21 2.48
C ALA A 79 -5.35 2.93 0.98
N ALA A 80 -4.10 2.81 0.51
CA ALA A 80 -3.77 2.69 -0.90
C ALA A 80 -4.41 1.46 -1.57
N ARG A 81 -4.52 0.31 -0.88
CA ARG A 81 -5.17 -0.88 -1.46
C ARG A 81 -6.63 -0.66 -1.85
N THR A 82 -7.35 0.18 -1.11
CA THR A 82 -8.75 0.50 -1.38
C THR A 82 -8.85 1.69 -2.34
N LEU A 83 -8.05 2.74 -2.10
CA LEU A 83 -8.10 3.98 -2.86
C LEU A 83 -7.58 3.81 -4.30
N ALA A 84 -6.67 2.86 -4.56
CA ALA A 84 -6.17 2.56 -5.90
C ALA A 84 -7.25 2.05 -6.88
N ARG A 85 -8.45 1.75 -6.40
CA ARG A 85 -9.61 1.38 -7.23
C ARG A 85 -10.34 2.58 -7.83
N TYR A 86 -9.98 3.79 -7.41
CA TYR A 86 -10.64 5.03 -7.77
C TYR A 86 -9.64 6.05 -8.33
N ASP A 87 -10.14 7.06 -9.03
CA ASP A 87 -9.33 8.16 -9.58
C ASP A 87 -9.10 9.27 -8.54
N ILE A 88 -8.62 8.86 -7.36
CA ILE A 88 -8.32 9.76 -6.23
C ILE A 88 -6.81 9.87 -6.06
N LYS A 89 -6.31 11.09 -5.83
CA LYS A 89 -4.90 11.30 -5.46
C LYS A 89 -4.69 10.93 -3.99
N VAL A 90 -3.51 10.45 -3.63
CA VAL A 90 -3.20 10.06 -2.25
C VAL A 90 -1.90 10.71 -1.81
N ILE A 91 -1.89 11.32 -0.62
CA ILE A 91 -0.69 11.89 0.00
C ILE A 91 -0.65 11.54 1.48
N GLY A 92 0.54 11.30 2.03
CA GLY A 92 0.71 10.86 3.41
C GLY A 92 1.35 11.92 4.30
N ILE A 93 0.80 12.12 5.50
CA ILE A 93 1.45 12.87 6.59
C ILE A 93 2.07 11.89 7.55
N ASN A 94 3.40 11.86 7.59
CA ASN A 94 4.13 10.98 8.47
C ASN A 94 3.96 11.41 9.93
N ARG A 95 3.74 10.45 10.83
CA ARG A 95 3.87 10.66 12.28
C ARG A 95 4.85 9.62 12.83
N GLY A 96 6.14 9.93 12.79
CA GLY A 96 7.21 9.05 13.24
C GLY A 96 8.51 9.29 12.48
N ASN A 97 9.27 8.22 12.24
CA ASN A 97 10.49 8.27 11.43
C ASN A 97 10.13 8.40 9.94
N LEU A 98 10.97 9.10 9.16
CA LEU A 98 10.82 9.26 7.70
C LEU A 98 10.48 7.92 7.02
N GLY A 99 9.28 7.86 6.41
CA GLY A 99 8.77 6.68 5.71
C GLY A 99 9.00 6.76 4.21
N PHE A 100 8.86 5.65 3.50
CA PHE A 100 9.03 5.61 2.04
C PHE A 100 7.79 6.08 1.27
N LEU A 101 6.63 6.10 1.93
CA LEU A 101 5.34 6.41 1.28
C LEU A 101 4.64 7.64 1.86
N THR A 102 5.26 8.33 2.80
CA THR A 102 4.68 9.49 3.50
C THR A 102 5.57 10.70 3.28
N ASP A 103 5.04 11.67 2.53
CA ASP A 103 5.82 12.79 1.99
C ASP A 103 5.81 14.04 2.88
N LEU A 104 4.77 14.20 3.70
CA LEU A 104 4.55 15.42 4.49
C LEU A 104 5.09 15.26 5.92
N ASP A 105 5.88 16.24 6.34
CA ASP A 105 6.38 16.38 7.70
C ASP A 105 5.24 16.83 8.63
N PRO A 106 5.04 16.21 9.81
CA PRO A 106 3.92 16.54 10.68
C PRO A 106 3.97 17.99 11.21
N ASP A 107 5.15 18.57 11.37
CA ASP A 107 5.34 19.92 11.89
C ASP A 107 5.06 20.99 10.82
N ASN A 108 5.28 20.65 9.53
CA ASN A 108 5.08 21.55 8.39
C ASN A 108 3.94 21.11 7.44
N ALA A 109 3.15 20.12 7.83
CA ALA A 109 2.16 19.48 6.97
C ALA A 109 1.16 20.46 6.33
N GLN A 110 0.72 21.49 7.08
CA GLN A 110 -0.23 22.48 6.56
C GLN A 110 0.36 23.33 5.43
N GLN A 111 1.62 23.75 5.56
CA GLN A 111 2.27 24.57 4.55
C GLN A 111 2.54 23.74 3.29
N GLN A 112 3.12 22.56 3.45
CA GLN A 112 3.41 21.66 2.33
C GLN A 112 2.11 21.20 1.63
N LEU A 113 1.05 20.93 2.39
CA LEU A 113 -0.25 20.59 1.79
C LEU A 113 -0.88 21.80 1.10
N ALA A 114 -0.65 23.03 1.56
CA ALA A 114 -1.12 24.22 0.85
C ALA A 114 -0.52 24.31 -0.55
N ASP A 115 0.80 24.08 -0.68
CA ASP A 115 1.49 24.06 -1.98
C ASP A 115 0.88 23.02 -2.92
N VAL A 116 0.62 21.80 -2.41
CA VAL A 116 -0.04 20.72 -3.16
C VAL A 116 -1.43 21.15 -3.62
N LEU A 117 -2.23 21.74 -2.74
CA LEU A 117 -3.60 22.18 -3.05
C LEU A 117 -3.63 23.34 -4.07
N GLU A 118 -2.58 24.15 -4.12
CA GLU A 118 -2.40 25.21 -5.13
C GLU A 118 -1.94 24.68 -6.51
N GLY A 119 -1.58 23.39 -6.60
CA GLY A 119 -1.15 22.75 -7.84
C GLY A 119 0.35 22.45 -7.91
N HIS A 120 1.11 22.78 -6.87
CA HIS A 120 2.55 22.54 -6.81
C HIS A 120 2.83 21.12 -6.28
N TYR A 121 2.56 20.10 -7.11
CA TYR A 121 2.83 18.70 -6.78
C TYR A 121 3.33 17.92 -7.99
N ILE A 122 3.97 16.79 -7.71
CA ILE A 122 4.34 15.79 -8.72
C ILE A 122 3.42 14.58 -8.52
N SER A 123 2.80 14.11 -9.61
CA SER A 123 2.01 12.88 -9.58
C SER A 123 2.87 11.69 -10.00
N GLU A 124 2.82 10.63 -9.22
CA GLU A 124 3.45 9.35 -9.54
C GLU A 124 2.39 8.23 -9.48
N LYS A 125 2.44 7.30 -10.44
CA LYS A 125 1.60 6.10 -10.43
C LYS A 125 2.41 4.93 -9.90
N ARG A 126 1.84 4.20 -8.94
CA ARG A 126 2.43 2.97 -8.41
C ARG A 126 1.47 1.82 -8.67
N PHE A 127 1.96 0.77 -9.32
CA PHE A 127 1.14 -0.40 -9.59
C PHE A 127 1.02 -1.29 -8.34
N LEU A 128 -0.03 -2.10 -8.30
CA LEU A 128 -0.27 -3.10 -7.26
C LEU A 128 -0.17 -4.50 -7.85
N LEU A 129 0.26 -5.46 -7.04
CA LEU A 129 0.09 -6.88 -7.33
C LEU A 129 -1.35 -7.29 -7.02
N GLU A 130 -1.91 -8.16 -7.84
CA GLU A 130 -3.13 -8.90 -7.54
C GLU A 130 -2.77 -10.38 -7.32
N ALA A 131 -3.09 -10.91 -6.14
CA ALA A 131 -2.88 -12.30 -5.79
C ALA A 131 -4.23 -13.03 -5.78
N GLN A 132 -4.29 -14.15 -6.51
CA GLN A 132 -5.46 -15.02 -6.55
C GLN A 132 -5.10 -16.40 -6.01
N VAL A 133 -5.81 -16.84 -4.96
CA VAL A 133 -5.72 -18.22 -4.47
C VAL A 133 -6.80 -19.03 -5.14
N CYS A 134 -6.38 -19.92 -6.04
CA CYS A 134 -7.25 -20.81 -6.80
C CYS A 134 -7.15 -22.23 -6.23
N GLN A 135 -8.27 -22.76 -5.73
CA GLN A 135 -8.40 -24.17 -5.35
C GLN A 135 -9.49 -24.79 -6.24
N GLN A 136 -9.29 -26.05 -6.68
CA GLN A 136 -10.33 -26.77 -7.42
C GLN A 136 -11.60 -26.80 -6.56
N ASP A 137 -12.72 -26.35 -7.13
CA ASP A 137 -14.06 -26.28 -6.54
C ASP A 137 -14.32 -25.26 -5.42
N CYS A 138 -13.42 -24.30 -5.18
CA CYS A 138 -13.67 -23.21 -4.22
C CYS A 138 -13.69 -21.83 -4.86
N GLN A 139 -14.38 -20.89 -4.20
CA GLN A 139 -14.34 -19.48 -4.59
C GLN A 139 -12.90 -18.96 -4.53
N LYS A 140 -12.47 -18.33 -5.63
CA LYS A 140 -11.17 -17.65 -5.70
C LYS A 140 -11.12 -16.56 -4.63
N ARG A 141 -10.09 -16.59 -3.79
CA ARG A 141 -9.79 -15.46 -2.89
C ARG A 141 -8.85 -14.52 -3.61
N ILE A 142 -9.23 -13.26 -3.68
CA ILE A 142 -8.46 -12.21 -4.36
C ILE A 142 -8.04 -11.18 -3.32
N SER A 143 -6.78 -10.78 -3.36
CA SER A 143 -6.26 -9.67 -2.58
C SER A 143 -5.26 -8.88 -3.39
N THR A 144 -5.06 -7.61 -3.05
CA THR A 144 -4.05 -6.75 -3.69
C THR A 144 -2.94 -6.41 -2.71
N ALA A 145 -1.75 -6.15 -3.23
CA ALA A 145 -0.59 -5.74 -2.46
C ALA A 145 0.13 -4.58 -3.16
N ILE A 146 0.38 -3.51 -2.42
CA ILE A 146 1.21 -2.40 -2.89
C ILE A 146 2.70 -2.69 -2.69
N ASN A 147 3.07 -3.44 -1.65
CA ASN A 147 4.47 -3.80 -1.36
C ASN A 147 4.79 -5.21 -1.86
N GLU A 148 4.30 -6.24 -1.17
CA GLU A 148 4.59 -7.62 -1.54
C GLU A 148 3.46 -8.60 -1.24
N VAL A 149 3.52 -9.72 -1.95
CA VAL A 149 2.79 -10.96 -1.66
C VAL A 149 3.83 -11.95 -1.13
N VAL A 150 3.58 -12.50 0.06
CA VAL A 150 4.50 -13.46 0.69
C VAL A 150 3.84 -14.84 0.73
N LEU A 151 4.49 -15.81 0.11
CA LEU A 151 4.20 -17.22 0.31
C LEU A 151 5.02 -17.74 1.48
N HIS A 152 4.38 -18.25 2.53
CA HIS A 152 5.04 -18.92 3.65
C HIS A 152 4.10 -19.90 4.37
N PRO A 153 4.62 -20.86 5.16
CA PRO A 153 3.82 -21.71 6.05
C PRO A 153 3.06 -20.91 7.10
N GLY A 154 1.77 -21.23 7.31
CA GLY A 154 0.88 -20.41 8.13
C GLY A 154 1.05 -20.45 9.65
N LYS A 155 1.77 -21.43 10.23
CA LYS A 155 1.91 -21.56 11.70
C LYS A 155 3.32 -21.80 12.20
N VAL A 156 4.06 -22.71 11.58
CA VAL A 156 5.43 -23.06 11.99
C VAL A 156 6.30 -22.97 10.76
N ALA A 157 7.44 -22.30 10.89
CA ALA A 157 8.44 -22.26 9.82
C ALA A 157 8.83 -23.70 9.47
N HIS A 158 8.53 -24.09 8.24
CA HIS A 158 8.80 -25.41 7.70
C HIS A 158 9.08 -25.24 6.21
N MET A 159 10.01 -26.04 5.70
CA MET A 159 10.35 -26.03 4.30
C MET A 159 9.13 -26.42 3.45
N ILE A 160 8.83 -25.61 2.44
CA ILE A 160 7.82 -25.92 1.43
C ILE A 160 8.49 -26.13 0.09
N GLU A 161 7.90 -27.00 -0.72
CA GLU A 161 8.30 -27.22 -2.11
C GLU A 161 7.20 -26.70 -3.04
N PHE A 162 7.58 -25.85 -3.99
CA PHE A 162 6.66 -25.29 -4.97
C PHE A 162 7.36 -25.10 -6.32
N GLU A 163 6.56 -25.10 -7.37
CA GLU A 163 6.97 -24.74 -8.73
C GLU A 163 6.57 -23.30 -9.01
N VAL A 164 7.45 -22.58 -9.70
CA VAL A 164 7.21 -21.22 -10.19
C VAL A 164 7.07 -21.28 -11.71
N TYR A 165 5.95 -20.76 -12.19
CA TYR A 165 5.67 -20.57 -13.60
C TYR A 165 5.61 -19.06 -13.87
N ILE A 166 6.27 -18.62 -14.94
CA ILE A 166 6.24 -17.24 -15.42
C ILE A 166 5.60 -17.28 -16.80
N ASP A 167 4.51 -16.52 -16.99
CA ASP A 167 3.74 -16.50 -18.24
C ASP A 167 3.34 -17.92 -18.69
N GLU A 168 2.85 -18.71 -17.74
CA GLU A 168 2.43 -20.12 -17.93
C GLU A 168 3.55 -21.10 -18.29
N ILE A 169 4.79 -20.63 -18.41
CA ILE A 169 5.97 -21.46 -18.69
C ILE A 169 6.65 -21.84 -17.38
N PHE A 170 6.96 -23.12 -17.20
CA PHE A 170 7.74 -23.58 -16.05
C PHE A 170 9.10 -22.88 -16.01
N ALA A 171 9.40 -22.21 -14.90
CA ALA A 171 10.68 -21.52 -14.70
C ALA A 171 11.61 -22.35 -13.82
N PHE A 172 11.20 -22.66 -12.59
CA PHE A 172 11.99 -23.45 -11.63
C PHE A 172 11.13 -24.03 -10.51
N SER A 173 11.68 -25.01 -9.80
CA SER A 173 11.16 -25.47 -8.50
C SER A 173 12.06 -24.99 -7.37
N GLN A 174 11.48 -24.77 -6.19
CA GLN A 174 12.21 -24.27 -5.04
C GLN A 174 11.78 -24.96 -3.75
N ARG A 175 12.79 -25.25 -2.91
CA ARG A 175 12.64 -25.68 -1.52
C ARG A 175 13.17 -24.60 -0.59
N SER A 176 12.28 -23.99 0.19
CA SER A 176 12.58 -22.80 0.99
C SER A 176 11.52 -22.58 2.07
N ASP A 177 11.74 -21.63 2.97
CA ASP A 177 10.71 -21.18 3.92
C ASP A 177 9.60 -20.36 3.24
N GLY A 178 9.86 -19.85 2.04
CA GLY A 178 8.90 -19.05 1.32
C GLY A 178 9.44 -18.34 0.09
N LEU A 179 8.58 -17.51 -0.50
CA LEU A 179 8.89 -16.63 -1.61
C LEU A 179 8.19 -15.29 -1.41
N ILE A 180 8.94 -14.20 -1.56
CA ILE A 180 8.41 -12.84 -1.56
C ILE A 180 8.29 -12.39 -3.02
N ILE A 181 7.11 -11.97 -3.44
CA ILE A 181 6.86 -11.34 -4.75
C ILE A 181 6.57 -9.88 -4.49
N SER A 182 7.46 -8.98 -4.91
CA SER A 182 7.46 -7.57 -4.51
C SER A 182 7.37 -6.64 -5.70
N THR A 183 6.64 -5.53 -5.51
CA THR A 183 6.66 -4.37 -6.41
C THR A 183 7.94 -3.56 -6.20
N PRO A 184 8.22 -2.54 -7.04
CA PRO A 184 9.28 -1.60 -6.77
C PRO A 184 9.08 -0.84 -5.45
N THR A 185 7.83 -0.50 -5.12
CA THR A 185 7.45 0.13 -3.84
C THR A 185 7.80 -0.76 -2.65
N GLY A 186 7.56 -2.06 -2.76
CA GLY A 186 7.89 -3.04 -1.71
C GLY A 186 9.36 -3.44 -1.65
N SER A 187 10.17 -3.05 -2.64
CA SER A 187 11.59 -3.44 -2.72
C SER A 187 12.40 -2.97 -1.50
N THR A 188 11.97 -1.89 -0.83
CA THR A 188 12.58 -1.35 0.39
C THR A 188 11.94 -1.85 1.68
N ALA A 189 10.91 -2.71 1.58
CA ALA A 189 10.18 -3.27 2.72
C ALA A 189 10.71 -4.67 3.08
N TYR A 190 9.85 -5.69 3.11
CA TYR A 190 10.26 -7.03 3.53
C TYR A 190 11.23 -7.67 2.52
N SER A 191 11.09 -7.33 1.24
CA SER A 191 12.01 -7.75 0.17
C SER A 191 13.47 -7.38 0.47
N LEU A 192 13.72 -6.17 0.95
CA LEU A 192 15.07 -5.71 1.30
C LEU A 192 15.68 -6.54 2.44
N SER A 193 14.88 -6.82 3.47
CA SER A 193 15.30 -7.65 4.61
C SER A 193 15.68 -9.07 4.20
N ALA A 194 15.06 -9.59 3.13
CA ALA A 194 15.37 -10.91 2.57
C ALA A 194 16.51 -10.90 1.53
N GLY A 195 17.19 -9.76 1.34
CA GLY A 195 18.31 -9.62 0.40
C GLY A 195 17.89 -9.31 -1.03
N GLY A 196 16.67 -8.81 -1.25
CA GLY A 196 16.21 -8.28 -2.53
C GLY A 196 16.92 -6.97 -2.92
N PRO A 197 17.01 -6.66 -4.23
CA PRO A 197 17.53 -5.38 -4.70
C PRO A 197 16.55 -4.23 -4.42
N ILE A 198 17.07 -3.02 -4.21
CA ILE A 198 16.27 -1.80 -4.21
C ILE A 198 15.91 -1.45 -5.66
N LEU A 199 14.63 -1.22 -5.93
CA LEU A 199 14.13 -0.78 -7.23
C LEU A 199 13.59 0.65 -7.14
N THR A 200 13.77 1.44 -8.20
CA THR A 200 13.14 2.76 -8.29
C THR A 200 11.63 2.61 -8.49
N PRO A 201 10.78 3.42 -7.82
CA PRO A 201 9.32 3.26 -7.89
C PRO A 201 8.72 3.32 -9.31
N SER A 202 9.37 4.04 -10.23
CA SER A 202 8.96 4.19 -11.63
C SER A 202 9.27 2.98 -12.53
N LEU A 203 9.87 1.91 -12.01
CA LEU A 203 10.31 0.76 -12.81
C LEU A 203 9.18 -0.26 -13.02
N ASP A 204 8.92 -0.66 -14.25
CA ASP A 204 7.92 -1.70 -14.58
C ASP A 204 8.48 -3.11 -14.36
N ALA A 205 8.67 -3.48 -13.10
CA ALA A 205 9.27 -4.77 -12.73
C ALA A 205 8.68 -5.39 -11.45
N ILE A 206 8.70 -6.71 -11.38
CA ILE A 206 8.37 -7.50 -10.20
C ILE A 206 9.60 -8.28 -9.75
N THR A 207 9.87 -8.28 -8.44
CA THR A 207 10.99 -9.02 -7.85
C THR A 207 10.49 -10.25 -7.11
N LEU A 208 11.08 -11.42 -7.41
CA LEU A 208 10.90 -12.66 -6.67
C LEU A 208 12.13 -12.86 -5.76
N VAL A 209 11.94 -12.87 -4.44
CA VAL A 209 13.01 -13.04 -3.44
C VAL A 209 12.78 -14.31 -2.62
N PRO A 210 13.66 -15.32 -2.71
CA PRO A 210 13.53 -16.54 -1.94
C PRO A 210 13.80 -16.32 -0.44
N MET A 211 13.04 -16.98 0.43
CA MET A 211 13.25 -16.93 1.88
C MET A 211 13.97 -18.20 2.35
N PHE A 212 15.23 -18.10 2.76
CA PHE A 212 16.05 -19.24 3.21
C PHE A 212 16.06 -20.44 2.23
N PRO A 213 16.45 -20.24 0.96
CA PRO A 213 16.46 -21.32 -0.03
C PRO A 213 17.54 -22.37 0.29
N HIS A 214 17.21 -23.65 0.09
CA HIS A 214 18.19 -24.74 0.19
C HIS A 214 19.23 -24.72 -0.93
N THR A 215 18.86 -24.18 -2.09
CA THR A 215 19.76 -24.06 -3.24
C THR A 215 20.69 -22.85 -3.05
N LEU A 216 21.99 -23.07 -2.87
CA LEU A 216 22.99 -22.02 -2.62
C LEU A 216 23.13 -20.99 -3.76
N SER A 217 22.78 -21.37 -4.98
CA SER A 217 22.79 -20.50 -6.15
C SER A 217 21.49 -19.72 -6.35
N ALA A 218 20.48 -19.90 -5.49
CA ALA A 218 19.24 -19.12 -5.58
C ALA A 218 19.52 -17.63 -5.33
N ARG A 219 18.97 -16.77 -6.18
CA ARG A 219 19.14 -15.32 -6.13
C ARG A 219 17.79 -14.63 -6.36
N PRO A 220 17.63 -13.38 -5.90
CA PRO A 220 16.52 -12.55 -6.33
C PRO A 220 16.43 -12.51 -7.86
N LEU A 221 15.21 -12.65 -8.39
CA LEU A 221 14.91 -12.59 -9.81
C LEU A 221 14.02 -11.38 -10.07
N VAL A 222 14.37 -10.54 -11.03
CA VAL A 222 13.56 -9.39 -11.45
C VAL A 222 12.99 -9.69 -12.83
N ILE A 223 11.68 -9.57 -12.98
CA ILE A 223 10.94 -9.80 -14.23
C ILE A 223 10.06 -8.60 -14.59
N ASN A 224 9.51 -8.58 -15.81
CA ASN A 224 8.60 -7.51 -16.24
C ASN A 224 7.30 -7.51 -15.41
N SER A 225 6.77 -6.33 -15.08
CA SER A 225 5.50 -6.20 -14.34
C SER A 225 4.27 -6.70 -15.11
N SER A 226 4.35 -6.82 -16.44
CA SER A 226 3.30 -7.42 -17.27
C SER A 226 3.25 -8.95 -17.19
N SER A 227 4.30 -9.59 -16.66
CA SER A 227 4.36 -11.05 -16.57
C SER A 227 3.47 -11.57 -15.44
N THR A 228 2.89 -12.75 -15.66
CA THR A 228 2.11 -13.47 -14.65
C THR A 228 2.98 -14.46 -13.90
N ILE A 229 2.77 -14.58 -12.59
CA ILE A 229 3.49 -15.56 -11.74
C ILE A 229 2.45 -16.54 -11.20
N ARG A 230 2.59 -17.82 -11.54
CA ARG A 230 1.79 -18.90 -10.98
C ARG A 230 2.67 -19.77 -10.09
N LEU A 231 2.22 -19.97 -8.86
CA LEU A 231 2.83 -20.87 -7.90
C LEU A 231 1.99 -22.13 -7.80
N ARG A 232 2.62 -23.29 -8.01
CA ARG A 232 1.97 -24.60 -7.84
C ARG A 232 2.59 -25.33 -6.65
N PHE A 233 1.73 -25.79 -5.76
CA PHE A 233 2.13 -26.59 -4.61
C PHE A 233 1.90 -28.07 -4.91
N PHE A 234 2.83 -28.91 -4.46
CA PHE A 234 2.57 -30.33 -4.38
C PHE A 234 1.77 -30.59 -3.10
N ALA A 235 0.65 -31.31 -3.21
CA ALA A 235 0.03 -31.86 -2.02
C ALA A 235 1.03 -32.85 -1.42
N SER A 236 1.39 -32.67 -0.14
CA SER A 236 2.04 -33.76 0.58
C SER A 236 1.10 -34.97 0.56
N PRO A 237 1.59 -36.17 0.19
CA PRO A 237 0.80 -37.39 0.30
C PRO A 237 0.39 -37.68 1.75
#